data_AF-A0A2V5P4X3-F1
#
_entry.id   AF-A0A2V5P4X3-F1
#
_cell.length_a   1.000
_cell.length_b   1.000
_cell.length_c   1.000
_cell.angle_alpha   90.00
_cell.angle_beta   90.00
_cell.angle_gamma   90.00
#
_symmetry.space_group_name_H-M   'P 1'
#
loop_
_entity.id
_entity.type
_entity.pdbx_description
1 polymer ?
#
loop_
_entity_poly.entity_id
_entity_poly.type
_entity_poly.pdbx_seq_one_letter_code
_entity_poly.pdbx_strand_id
1 'polypeptide(L)'
;MGNRPQQATRGLQLDRVVLLGRTFEEYRRYFLLEPEKLIGKTVLDVAGGVSSFCAEANDLGIKVTAFDPIYSLSREKIRERSDPDLESVYRTIGLVPTYR
;
A
#
# COMPACT_ATOMS: atom_id res chain seq x y z
N MET A 1 -20.87 27.70 -23.69
CA MET A 1 -20.44 26.56 -22.86
C MET A 1 -19.29 27.02 -21.99
N GLY A 2 -19.55 27.35 -20.72
CA GLY A 2 -18.56 27.90 -19.81
C GLY A 2 -17.56 26.83 -19.37
N ASN A 3 -16.27 27.09 -19.60
CA ASN A 3 -15.17 26.27 -19.13
C ASN A 3 -15.12 26.41 -17.60
N ARG A 4 -15.61 25.41 -16.84
CA ARG A 4 -15.46 25.41 -15.38
C ARG A 4 -13.96 25.30 -15.10
N PRO A 5 -13.35 26.19 -14.30
CA PRO A 5 -11.98 26.00 -13.87
C PRO A 5 -11.90 24.66 -13.14
N GLN A 6 -11.00 23.77 -13.59
CA GLN A 6 -10.70 22.54 -12.86
C GLN A 6 -10.21 22.96 -11.48
N GLN A 7 -10.98 22.62 -10.45
CA GLN A 7 -10.61 22.87 -9.07
C GLN A 7 -9.29 22.15 -8.81
N ALA A 8 -8.23 22.89 -8.50
CA ALA A 8 -6.92 22.30 -8.21
C ALA A 8 -7.10 21.27 -7.08
N THR A 9 -6.89 20.00 -7.38
CA THR A 9 -6.96 18.91 -6.43
C THR A 9 -5.95 19.17 -5.33
N ARG A 10 -6.43 19.37 -4.08
CA ARG A 10 -5.58 19.70 -2.93
C ARG A 10 -4.79 18.51 -2.36
N GLY A 11 -4.88 17.34 -2.99
CA GLY A 11 -4.26 16.10 -2.51
C GLY A 11 -3.05 15.68 -3.34
N LEU A 12 -2.40 14.58 -2.92
CA LEU A 12 -1.34 13.94 -3.68
C LEU A 12 -1.85 13.61 -5.10
N GLN A 13 -1.15 14.12 -6.11
CA GLN A 13 -1.41 13.81 -7.52
C GLN A 13 -0.32 12.85 -8.00
N LEU A 14 -0.75 11.73 -8.58
CA LEU A 14 0.12 10.72 -9.18
C LEU A 14 -0.20 10.65 -10.67
N ASP A 15 0.82 10.73 -11.51
CA ASP A 15 0.72 10.69 -12.98
C ASP A 15 0.74 9.26 -13.54
N ARG A 16 1.03 8.28 -12.69
CA ARG A 16 1.08 6.85 -13.00
C ARG A 16 0.62 6.01 -11.80
N VAL A 17 0.36 4.73 -12.05
CA VAL A 17 0.20 3.74 -10.98
C VAL A 17 1.56 3.55 -10.29
N VAL A 18 1.57 3.67 -8.96
CA VAL A 18 2.78 3.51 -8.14
C VAL A 18 2.69 2.23 -7.30
N LEU A 19 3.82 1.53 -7.17
CA LEU A 19 3.97 0.39 -6.28
C LEU A 19 4.28 0.88 -4.86
N LEU A 20 3.22 1.24 -4.15
CA LEU A 20 3.29 1.59 -2.74
C LEU A 20 2.70 0.45 -1.91
N GLY A 21 3.36 0.06 -0.83
CA GLY A 21 2.90 -0.97 0.11
C GLY A 21 2.09 -0.35 1.24
N ARG A 22 1.33 -1.17 1.97
CA ARG A 22 0.65 -0.78 3.21
C ARG A 22 1.21 -1.66 4.33
N THR A 23 1.25 -1.09 5.52
CA THR A 23 1.68 -1.78 6.74
C THR A 23 0.54 -2.58 7.35
N PHE A 24 0.87 -3.45 8.30
CA PHE A 24 -0.15 -4.15 9.09
C PHE A 24 -1.12 -3.18 9.76
N GLU A 25 -0.60 -2.12 10.37
CA GLU A 25 -1.40 -1.13 11.09
C GLU A 25 -2.31 -0.32 10.16
N GLU A 26 -1.91 -0.06 8.91
CA GLU A 26 -2.79 0.55 7.91
C GLU A 26 -3.93 -0.40 7.53
N TYR A 27 -3.65 -1.67 7.27
CA TYR A 27 -4.69 -2.67 6.98
C TYR A 27 -5.64 -2.86 8.16
N ARG A 28 -5.12 -2.88 9.39
CA ARG A 28 -5.92 -2.95 10.61
C ARG A 28 -6.93 -1.81 10.68
N ARG A 29 -6.50 -0.58 10.36
CA ARG A 29 -7.36 0.61 10.34
C ARG A 29 -8.34 0.61 9.16
N TYR A 30 -7.90 0.20 7.96
CA TYR A 30 -8.75 0.20 6.77
C TYR A 30 -9.87 -0.83 6.82
N PHE A 31 -9.56 -2.03 7.31
CA PHE A 31 -10.49 -3.16 7.31
C PHE A 31 -11.05 -3.48 8.69
N LEU A 32 -10.76 -2.64 9.70
CA LEU A 32 -11.16 -2.86 11.09
C LEU A 32 -10.76 -4.25 11.59
N LEU A 33 -9.54 -4.68 11.24
CA LEU A 33 -9.05 -6.00 11.66
C LEU A 33 -8.81 -5.99 13.17
N GLU A 34 -9.24 -7.07 13.81
CA GLU A 34 -8.97 -7.33 15.23
C GLU A 34 -7.96 -8.49 15.27
N PRO A 35 -6.66 -8.23 15.50
CA PRO A 35 -5.60 -9.24 15.43
C PRO A 35 -5.92 -10.49 16.26
N GLU A 36 -6.51 -10.29 17.44
CA GLU A 36 -6.88 -11.35 18.37
C GLU A 36 -7.93 -12.31 17.79
N LYS A 37 -8.80 -11.82 16.89
CA LYS A 37 -9.81 -12.63 16.19
C LYS A 37 -9.23 -13.40 15.00
N LEU A 38 -8.04 -13.01 14.52
CA LEU A 38 -7.38 -13.61 13.36
C LEU A 38 -6.36 -14.68 13.76
N ILE A 39 -5.86 -14.68 15.00
CA ILE A 39 -4.98 -15.74 15.52
C ILE A 39 -5.68 -17.10 15.40
N GLY A 40 -4.96 -18.08 14.84
CA GLY A 40 -5.50 -19.42 14.57
C GLY A 40 -6.44 -19.52 13.36
N LYS A 41 -6.74 -18.41 12.66
CA LYS A 41 -7.42 -18.42 11.37
C LYS A 41 -6.40 -18.47 10.23
N THR A 42 -6.88 -18.86 9.04
CA THR A 42 -6.13 -18.72 7.79
C THR A 42 -6.69 -17.55 7.01
N VAL A 43 -5.83 -16.62 6.60
CA VAL A 43 -6.19 -15.39 5.90
C VAL A 43 -5.52 -15.39 4.52
N LEU A 44 -6.26 -14.97 3.50
CA LEU A 44 -5.74 -14.75 2.15
C LEU A 44 -5.74 -13.24 1.87
N ASP A 45 -4.54 -12.68 1.66
CA ASP A 45 -4.34 -11.29 1.25
C ASP A 45 -4.26 -11.21 -0.28
N VAL A 46 -5.33 -10.75 -0.93
CA VAL A 46 -5.44 -10.71 -2.40
C VAL A 46 -5.11 -9.31 -2.89
N ALA A 47 -4.27 -9.23 -3.92
CA ALA A 47 -3.77 -7.98 -4.49
C ALA A 47 -2.98 -7.12 -3.48
N GLY A 48 -2.24 -7.78 -2.59
CA GLY A 48 -1.42 -7.11 -1.58
C GLY A 48 -0.20 -6.37 -2.14
N GLY A 49 0.22 -6.66 -3.37
CA GLY A 49 1.34 -5.98 -4.03
C GLY A 49 2.63 -5.97 -3.20
N VAL A 50 3.14 -4.77 -2.90
CA VAL A 50 4.36 -4.60 -2.08
C VAL A 50 4.05 -4.28 -0.61
N SER A 51 2.84 -4.61 -0.15
CA SER A 51 2.42 -4.52 1.25
C SER A 51 3.27 -5.37 2.18
N SER A 52 3.55 -4.86 3.37
CA SER A 52 4.22 -5.61 4.44
C SER A 52 3.23 -6.35 5.36
N PHE A 53 1.91 -6.16 5.17
CA PHE A 53 0.87 -6.80 5.99
C PHE A 53 1.07 -8.30 6.16
N CYS A 54 1.28 -9.06 5.08
CA CYS A 54 1.43 -10.51 5.16
C CYS A 54 2.64 -10.91 6.03
N ALA A 55 3.78 -10.26 5.86
CA ALA A 55 4.98 -10.54 6.65
C ALA A 55 4.75 -10.19 8.13
N GLU A 56 4.31 -8.96 8.41
CA GLU A 56 4.04 -8.47 9.77
C GLU A 56 2.96 -9.31 10.49
N ALA A 57 1.88 -9.70 9.80
CA ALA A 57 0.81 -10.51 10.38
C ALA A 57 1.28 -11.93 10.73
N ASN A 58 2.13 -12.55 9.89
CA ASN A 58 2.72 -13.84 10.19
C ASN A 58 3.65 -13.78 11.40
N ASP A 59 4.43 -12.71 11.54
CA ASP A 59 5.27 -12.48 12.74
C ASP A 59 4.43 -12.34 14.02
N LEU A 60 3.18 -11.90 13.90
CA LEU A 60 2.20 -11.82 14.99
C LEU A 60 1.42 -13.13 15.23
N GLY A 61 1.74 -14.21 14.51
CA GLY A 61 1.09 -15.52 14.65
C GLY A 61 -0.24 -15.67 13.89
N ILE A 62 -0.56 -14.73 13.00
CA ILE A 62 -1.72 -14.83 12.10
C ILE A 62 -1.26 -15.50 10.81
N LYS A 63 -1.86 -16.65 10.46
CA LYS A 63 -1.47 -17.40 9.26
C LYS A 63 -2.02 -16.72 8.00
N VAL A 64 -1.19 -15.87 7.38
CA VAL A 64 -1.54 -15.13 6.16
C VAL A 64 -0.78 -15.68 4.95
N THR A 65 -1.48 -15.87 3.83
CA THR A 65 -0.87 -16.08 2.51
C THR A 65 -1.18 -14.88 1.62
N ALA A 66 -0.17 -14.27 1.02
CA ALA A 66 -0.36 -13.22 0.03
C ALA A 66 -0.47 -13.78 -1.39
N PHE A 67 -1.35 -13.19 -2.20
CA PHE A 67 -1.57 -13.53 -3.60
C PHE A 67 -1.65 -12.27 -4.46
N ASP A 68 -0.71 -12.11 -5.38
CA ASP A 68 -0.63 -10.98 -6.29
C ASP A 68 0.15 -11.39 -7.56
N PRO A 69 -0.26 -10.97 -8.77
CA PRO A 69 0.50 -11.21 -10.00
C PRO A 69 1.96 -10.75 -9.95
N ILE A 70 2.29 -9.72 -9.16
CA ILE A 70 3.65 -9.19 -9.03
C ILE A 70 4.63 -10.23 -8.47
N TYR A 71 4.14 -11.23 -7.73
CA TYR A 71 4.96 -12.29 -7.14
C TYR A 71 5.49 -13.32 -8.16
N SER A 72 5.12 -13.16 -9.44
CA SER A 72 5.82 -13.83 -10.55
C SER A 72 7.25 -13.30 -10.77
N LEU A 73 7.56 -12.12 -10.22
CA LEU A 73 8.89 -11.51 -10.25
C LEU A 73 9.73 -11.93 -9.03
N SER A 74 11.05 -11.87 -9.16
CA SER A 74 11.94 -12.04 -8.00
C SER A 74 11.82 -10.87 -7.02
N ARG A 75 12.17 -11.09 -5.76
CA ARG A 75 12.22 -10.06 -4.72
C ARG A 75 13.01 -8.83 -5.17
N GLU A 76 14.15 -9.04 -5.81
CA GLU A 76 15.05 -7.99 -6.28
C GLU A 76 14.37 -7.15 -7.37
N LYS A 77 13.63 -7.81 -8.29
CA LYS A 77 12.88 -7.13 -9.35
C LYS A 77 11.66 -6.37 -8.83
N ILE A 78 11.01 -6.87 -7.78
CA ILE A 78 9.94 -6.14 -7.11
C ILE A 78 10.52 -4.88 -6.45
N ARG A 79 11.60 -5.02 -5.70
CA ARG A 79 12.30 -3.91 -5.04
C ARG A 79 12.76 -2.84 -6.03
N GLU A 80 13.41 -3.25 -7.11
CA GLU A 80 13.88 -2.34 -8.19
C GLU A 80 12.73 -1.48 -8.75
N ARG A 81 11.50 -2.02 -8.80
CA ARG A 81 10.31 -1.28 -9.27
C ARG A 81 9.66 -0.44 -8.18
N SER A 82 9.64 -0.90 -6.93
CA SER A 82 8.93 -0.22 -5.83
C SER A 82 9.72 0.93 -5.19
N ASP A 83 11.05 0.80 -5.09
CA ASP A 83 11.86 1.81 -4.39
C ASP A 83 11.77 3.19 -5.05
N PRO A 84 11.85 3.34 -6.39
CA PRO A 84 11.69 4.64 -7.03
C PRO A 84 10.30 5.25 -6.85
N ASP A 85 9.26 4.41 -6.78
CA ASP A 85 7.88 4.84 -6.58
C ASP A 85 7.65 5.34 -5.16
N LEU A 86 8.16 4.63 -4.15
CA LEU A 86 8.14 5.07 -2.75
C LEU A 86 8.84 6.42 -2.59
N GLU A 87 10.05 6.54 -3.15
CA GLU A 87 10.84 7.77 -3.15
C GLU A 87 10.11 8.94 -3.84
N SER A 88 9.48 8.67 -4.98
CA SER A 88 8.68 9.66 -5.71
C SER A 88 7.48 10.13 -4.89
N VAL A 89 6.74 9.21 -4.27
CA VAL A 89 5.57 9.54 -3.44
C VAL A 89 6.00 10.34 -2.22
N TYR A 90 7.08 9.94 -1.54
CA TYR A 90 7.60 10.62 -0.36
C TYR A 90 8.03 12.07 -0.66
N ARG A 91 8.68 12.29 -1.81
CA ARG A 91 9.01 13.66 -2.26
C ARG A 91 7.74 14.47 -2.56
N THR A 92 6.80 13.91 -3.30
CA THR A 92 5.59 14.65 -3.71
C THR A 92 4.69 14.97 -2.52
N ILE A 93 4.54 14.07 -1.54
CA ILE A 93 3.66 14.32 -0.39
C ILE A 93 4.15 15.49 0.48
N GLY A 94 5.47 15.69 0.62
CA GLY A 94 6.04 16.84 1.32
C GLY A 94 5.76 18.20 0.65
N LEU A 95 5.37 18.18 -0.63
CA LEU A 95 4.98 19.37 -1.38
C LEU A 95 3.49 19.70 -1.21
N VAL A 96 2.67 18.76 -0.72
CA VAL A 96 1.23 18.93 -0.54
C VAL A 96 0.98 19.75 0.74
N PRO A 97 0.36 20.95 0.67
CA PRO A 97 0.20 21.82 1.83
C PRO A 97 -0.57 21.22 3.01
N THR A 98 -1.43 20.23 2.76
CA THR A 98 -2.22 19.53 3.79
C THR A 98 -1.37 18.63 4.69
N TYR A 99 -0.17 18.24 4.25
CA TYR A 99 0.71 17.31 4.98
C TYR A 99 1.99 18.00 5.49
N ARG A 100 2.00 19.34 5.57
CA ARG A 100 3.05 20.12 6.24
C ARG A 100 2.71 20.43 7.68
#